data_AF-A0A950D1M3-F1
#
_entry.id   AF-A0A950D1M3-F1
#
_cell.length_a   1.000
_cell.length_b   1.000
_cell.length_c   1.000
_cell.angle_alpha   90.00
_cell.angle_beta   90.00
_cell.angle_gamma   90.00
#
_symmetry.space_group_name_H-M   'P 1'
#
loop_
_entity.id
_entity.type
_entity.pdbx_description
1 polymer ?
#
loop_
_entity_poly.entity_id
_entity_poly.type
_entity_poly.pdbx_seq_one_letter_code
_entity_poly.pdbx_strand_id
1 'polypeptide(L)'
;SSVWDQIPHLLCDAISTDAMVDLPALKRDYSHLITMGNVSTFLLQFGNPGRVEARTAALIRNGIDIISPACGLSTSTALDNIRALTATVKDSRPSTLLPQGA
;
A
#
# COMPACT_ATOMS: atom_id res chain seq x y z
N SER A 1 -4.51 -3.38 27.66
CA SER A 1 -3.53 -3.07 26.61
C SER A 1 -4.29 -2.95 25.30
N SER A 2 -3.93 -1.97 24.48
CA SER A 2 -4.44 -1.94 23.11
C SER A 2 -3.63 -2.92 22.24
N VAL A 3 -4.13 -3.28 21.07
CA VAL A 3 -3.36 -4.10 20.13
C VAL A 3 -2.04 -3.40 19.71
N TRP A 4 -2.02 -2.07 19.71
CA TRP A 4 -0.85 -1.26 19.35
C TRP A 4 0.36 -1.59 20.22
N ASP A 5 0.16 -1.73 21.53
CA ASP A 5 1.23 -2.04 22.48
C ASP A 5 1.85 -3.43 22.24
N GLN A 6 1.17 -4.30 21.48
CA GLN A 6 1.63 -5.66 21.19
C GLN A 6 2.36 -5.77 19.84
N ILE A 7 2.23 -4.77 18.97
CA ILE A 7 2.76 -4.79 17.60
C ILE A 7 4.28 -5.06 17.55
N PRO A 8 5.13 -4.40 18.37
CA PRO A 8 6.58 -4.62 18.33
C PRO A 8 7.03 -6.02 18.77
N HIS A 9 6.15 -6.80 19.39
CA HIS A 9 6.44 -8.15 19.87
C HIS A 9 6.09 -9.23 18.85
N LEU A 10 5.47 -8.86 17.72
CA LEU A 10 5.16 -9.78 16.65
C LEU A 10 6.45 -10.17 15.90
N LEU A 11 6.67 -11.47 15.74
CA LEU A 11 7.84 -12.03 15.03
C LEU A 11 7.59 -12.13 13.52
N CYS A 12 7.15 -11.04 12.90
CA CYS A 12 6.86 -10.98 11.47
C CYS A 12 7.83 -10.05 10.73
N ASP A 13 8.16 -10.38 9.48
CA ASP A 13 9.01 -9.54 8.63
C ASP A 13 8.29 -8.26 8.16
N ALA A 14 6.96 -8.32 8.02
CA ALA A 14 6.14 -7.19 7.62
C ALA A 14 4.73 -7.27 8.22
N ILE A 15 4.09 -6.11 8.40
CA ILE A 15 2.73 -5.99 8.89
C ILE A 15 1.83 -5.42 7.80
N SER A 16 0.85 -6.21 7.37
CA SER A 16 -0.21 -5.77 6.48
C SER A 16 -1.43 -5.32 7.28
N THR A 17 -2.01 -4.17 6.93
CA THR A 17 -3.18 -3.60 7.62
C THR A 17 -4.36 -3.42 6.69
N ASP A 18 -5.57 -3.47 7.24
CA ASP A 18 -6.78 -3.11 6.49
C ASP A 18 -6.84 -1.57 6.22
N ALA A 19 -7.82 -1.13 5.44
CA ALA A 19 -7.92 0.25 4.95
C ALA A 19 -8.30 1.29 6.03
N MET A 20 -8.83 0.85 7.17
CA MET A 20 -9.24 1.69 8.31
C MET A 20 -8.06 2.09 9.19
N VAL A 21 -6.94 1.36 9.12
CA VAL A 21 -5.75 1.68 9.89
C VAL A 21 -5.03 2.89 9.29
N ASP A 22 -4.64 3.84 10.15
CA ASP A 22 -3.71 4.90 9.79
C ASP A 22 -2.29 4.32 9.67
N LEU A 23 -2.02 3.70 8.52
CA LEU A 23 -0.74 3.06 8.22
C LEU A 23 0.45 4.04 8.29
N PRO A 24 0.34 5.30 7.82
CA PRO A 24 1.38 6.31 8.08
C PRO A 24 1.67 6.56 9.56
N ALA A 25 0.64 6.62 10.42
CA ALA A 25 0.86 6.72 11.86
C ALA A 25 1.59 5.49 12.41
N LEU A 26 1.16 4.28 12.02
CA LEU A 26 1.83 3.03 12.41
C LEU A 26 3.32 3.02 12.01
N LYS A 27 3.63 3.44 10.77
CA LYS A 27 5.02 3.53 10.29
C LYS A 27 5.83 4.54 11.08
N ARG A 28 5.24 5.68 11.45
CA ARG A 28 5.92 6.71 12.25
C ARG A 28 6.19 6.22 13.67
N ASP A 29 5.23 5.58 14.30
CA ASP A 29 5.32 5.14 15.69
C ASP A 29 6.28 3.94 15.83
N TYR A 30 6.37 3.10 14.78
CA TYR A 30 7.28 1.96 14.71
C TYR A 30 8.09 1.94 13.41
N SER A 31 9.02 2.88 13.28
CA SER A 31 9.83 3.07 12.06
C SER A 31 10.66 1.86 11.64
N HIS A 32 10.92 0.92 12.55
CA HIS A 32 11.67 -0.31 12.29
C HIS A 32 10.83 -1.39 11.59
N LEU A 33 9.50 -1.26 11.58
CA LEU A 33 8.63 -2.23 10.93
C LEU A 33 8.58 -2.01 9.42
N ILE A 34 8.55 -3.11 8.69
CA ILE A 34 8.14 -3.10 7.29
C ILE A 34 6.61 -3.10 7.25
N THR A 35 6.05 -2.07 6.61
CA THR A 35 4.61 -1.84 6.52
C THR A 35 4.09 -2.19 5.13
N MET A 36 2.93 -2.84 5.10
CA MET A 36 2.26 -3.29 3.90
C MET A 36 0.81 -2.81 3.84
N GLY A 37 0.37 -2.38 2.67
CA GLY A 37 -1.00 -1.92 2.43
C GLY A 37 -1.05 -0.43 2.09
N ASN A 38 -2.18 0.25 2.32
CA ASN A 38 -3.49 -0.33 2.59
C ASN A 38 -4.53 0.27 1.63
N VAL A 39 -4.25 0.18 0.32
CA VAL A 39 -5.18 0.70 -0.69
C VAL A 39 -6.50 -0.04 -0.57
N SER A 40 -7.56 0.71 -0.25
CA SER A 40 -8.90 0.14 -0.02
C SER A 40 -9.34 -0.71 -1.20
N THR A 41 -9.75 -1.95 -0.93
CA THR A 41 -10.34 -2.83 -1.95
C THR A 41 -11.68 -2.31 -2.45
N PHE A 42 -12.43 -1.56 -1.62
CA PHE A 42 -13.61 -0.82 -2.07
C PHE A 42 -13.24 0.24 -3.10
N LEU A 43 -12.16 1.00 -2.86
CA LEU A 43 -11.64 1.98 -3.83
C LEU A 43 -11.17 1.29 -5.12
N LEU A 44 -10.49 0.15 -5.01
CA LEU A 44 -10.06 -0.61 -6.19
C LEU A 44 -11.26 -1.16 -6.98
N GLN A 45 -12.30 -1.63 -6.29
CA GLN A 45 -13.47 -2.25 -6.91
C GLN A 45 -14.41 -1.24 -7.57
N PHE A 46 -14.67 -0.10 -6.92
CA PHE A 46 -15.73 0.83 -7.32
C PHE A 46 -15.24 2.26 -7.57
N GLY A 47 -13.97 2.54 -7.29
CA GLY A 47 -13.37 3.84 -7.58
C GLY A 47 -13.02 4.02 -9.04
N ASN A 48 -12.30 5.10 -9.32
CA ASN A 48 -11.74 5.39 -10.63
C ASN A 48 -10.19 5.43 -10.56
N PRO A 49 -9.50 5.29 -11.72
CA PRO A 49 -8.05 5.23 -11.77
C PRO A 49 -7.35 6.41 -11.09
N GLY A 50 -7.83 7.64 -11.28
CA GLY A 50 -7.22 8.83 -10.69
C GLY A 50 -7.27 8.86 -9.17
N ARG A 51 -8.34 8.34 -8.56
CA ARG A 51 -8.41 8.21 -7.09
C ARG A 51 -7.48 7.11 -6.57
N VAL A 52 -7.32 6.02 -7.32
CA VAL A 52 -6.38 4.95 -6.98
C VAL A 52 -4.94 5.46 -7.04
N GLU A 53 -4.59 6.17 -8.11
CA GLU A 53 -3.29 6.83 -8.28
C GLU A 53 -3.01 7.79 -7.11
N ALA A 54 -3.94 8.71 -6.82
CA ALA A 54 -3.77 9.69 -5.76
C ALA A 54 -3.53 9.02 -4.38
N ARG A 55 -4.29 7.96 -4.06
CA ARG A 55 -4.09 7.20 -2.81
C ARG A 55 -2.76 6.47 -2.80
N THR A 56 -2.39 5.85 -3.92
CA THR A 56 -1.13 5.11 -4.08
C THR A 56 0.07 6.04 -3.90
N ALA A 57 0.07 7.18 -4.60
CA ALA A 57 1.09 8.21 -4.51
C ALA A 57 1.20 8.79 -3.09
N ALA A 58 0.09 8.93 -2.37
CA ALA A 58 0.12 9.36 -0.97
C ALA A 58 0.82 8.34 -0.06
N LEU A 59 0.56 7.04 -0.21
CA LEU A 59 1.25 6.00 0.55
C LEU A 59 2.75 5.96 0.25
N ILE A 60 3.13 6.11 -1.03
CA ILE A 60 4.53 6.22 -1.44
C ILE A 60 5.21 7.42 -0.76
N ARG A 61 4.59 8.61 -0.81
CA ARG A 61 5.12 9.81 -0.14
C ARG A 61 5.24 9.67 1.37
N ASN A 62 4.37 8.85 1.98
CA ASN A 62 4.39 8.55 3.40
C ASN A 62 5.43 7.47 3.78
N GLY A 63 6.22 6.97 2.82
CA GLY A 63 7.29 6.01 3.08
C GLY A 63 6.80 4.61 3.44
N ILE A 64 5.61 4.22 2.97
CA ILE A 64 5.13 2.86 3.14
C ILE A 64 5.96 1.91 2.27
N ASP A 65 6.43 0.81 2.85
CA ASP A 65 7.45 -0.05 2.25
C ASP A 65 6.88 -0.93 1.13
N ILE A 66 5.68 -1.49 1.35
CA ILE A 66 5.00 -2.37 0.40
C ILE A 66 3.59 -1.85 0.11
N ILE A 67 3.38 -1.31 -1.08
CA ILE A 67 2.04 -0.89 -1.49
C ILE A 67 1.23 -2.11 -1.92
N SER A 68 0.12 -2.37 -1.24
CA SER A 68 -0.79 -3.47 -1.58
C SER A 68 -2.26 -3.09 -1.35
N PRO A 69 -3.20 -3.87 -1.91
CA PRO A 69 -4.59 -3.85 -1.47
C PRO A 69 -4.69 -4.17 0.02
N ALA A 70 -5.66 -3.56 0.69
CA ALA A 70 -5.93 -3.74 2.13
C ALA A 70 -6.43 -5.15 2.49
N CYS A 71 -7.05 -5.87 1.56
CA CYS A 71 -7.49 -7.25 1.71
C CYS A 71 -7.57 -7.92 0.33
N GLY A 72 -8.20 -9.10 0.26
CA GLY A 72 -8.35 -9.84 -1.00
C GLY A 72 -9.05 -9.03 -2.10
N LEU A 73 -8.56 -9.19 -3.32
CA LEU A 73 -9.13 -8.55 -4.51
C LEU A 73 -10.23 -9.44 -5.11
N SER A 74 -11.35 -8.84 -5.53
CA SER A 74 -12.38 -9.56 -6.27
C SER A 74 -11.96 -9.78 -7.72
N THR A 75 -12.41 -10.88 -8.33
CA THR A 75 -12.22 -11.13 -9.77
C THR A 75 -12.98 -10.13 -10.65
N SER A 76 -13.95 -9.40 -10.08
CA SER A 76 -14.69 -8.32 -10.74
C SER A 76 -14.04 -6.93 -10.60
N THR A 77 -12.86 -6.83 -9.97
CA THR A 77 -12.19 -5.53 -9.82
C THR A 77 -11.76 -4.98 -11.18
N ALA A 78 -12.05 -3.69 -11.41
CA ALA A 78 -11.74 -3.03 -12.67
C ALA A 78 -10.23 -3.08 -12.95
N LEU A 79 -9.86 -3.63 -14.12
CA LEU A 79 -8.46 -3.78 -14.51
C LEU A 79 -7.73 -2.42 -14.57
N ASP A 80 -8.43 -1.35 -14.96
CA ASP A 80 -7.85 -0.01 -15.00
C ASP A 80 -7.46 0.50 -13.61
N ASN A 81 -8.19 0.13 -12.56
CA ASN A 81 -7.83 0.46 -11.19
C ASN A 81 -6.60 -0.34 -10.72
N ILE A 82 -6.50 -1.61 -11.11
CA ILE A 82 -5.31 -2.45 -10.83
C ILE A 82 -4.07 -1.89 -11.57
N ARG A 83 -4.26 -1.46 -12.82
CA ARG A 83 -3.21 -0.82 -13.63
C ARG A 83 -2.79 0.51 -13.02
N ALA A 84 -3.73 1.34 -12.57
CA ALA A 84 -3.42 2.61 -11.90
C ALA A 84 -2.56 2.40 -10.65
N LEU A 85 -2.93 1.44 -9.78
CA LEU A 85 -2.14 1.07 -8.60
C LEU A 85 -0.70 0.68 -8.99
N THR A 86 -0.56 -0.26 -9.91
CA THR A 86 0.75 -0.82 -10.27
C THR A 86 1.61 0.15 -11.09
N ALA A 87 1.03 0.94 -11.98
CA ALA A 87 1.72 1.97 -12.76
C ALA A 87 2.26 3.06 -11.83
N THR A 88 1.45 3.57 -10.90
CA THR A 88 1.89 4.61 -9.94
C THR A 88 3.13 4.17 -9.15
N VAL A 89 3.16 2.91 -8.69
CA VAL A 89 4.35 2.35 -8.01
C VAL A 89 5.55 2.27 -8.95
N LYS A 90 5.36 1.78 -10.18
CA LYS A 90 6.44 1.64 -11.17
C LYS A 90 7.05 2.99 -11.56
N ASP A 91 6.20 4.00 -11.75
CA ASP A 91 6.59 5.35 -12.18
C ASP A 91 7.24 6.15 -11.05
N SER A 92 6.96 5.79 -9.79
CA SER A 92 7.65 6.37 -8.63
C SER A 92 9.10 5.91 -8.47
N ARG A 93 9.52 4.85 -9.19
CA ARG A 93 10.91 4.38 -9.09
C ARG A 93 11.84 5.36 -9.80
N PRO A 94 13.00 5.69 -9.19
CA PRO A 94 14.05 6.41 -9.89
C PRO A 94 14.38 5.69 -11.20
N SER A 95 14.58 6.46 -12.28
CA SER A 95 14.89 5.92 -13.61
C SER A 95 16.10 4.95 -13.60
N THR A 96 17.02 5.12 -12.64
CA THR A 96 18.19 4.26 -12.41
C THR A 96 17.85 2.82 -11.99
N LEU A 97 16.62 2.54 -11.56
CA LEU A 97 16.16 1.21 -11.11
C LEU A 97 15.14 0.57 -12.06
N LEU A 98 14.88 1.17 -13.22
CA LEU A 98 14.07 0.53 -14.25
C LEU A 98 14.92 -0.55 -14.96
N PRO A 99 14.40 -1.79 -15.09
CA PRO A 99 15.07 -2.79 -15.91
C PRO A 99 15.17 -2.25 -17.34
N GLN A 100 16.40 -2.14 -17.84
CA GLN A 100 16.65 -1.74 -19.23
C GLN A 100 16.26 -2.91 -20.13
N GLY A 101 15.08 -2.82 -20.74
CA GLY A 101 14.59 -3.77 -21.73
C GLY A 101 13.76 -4.90 -21.16
N ALA A 102 12.53 -4.98 -21.65
CA ALA A 102 11.78 -6.21 -21.83
C ALA A 102 11.27 -6.23 -23.28
#